data_AF-A0A7D4QEP9-F1
#
_entry.id   AF-A0A7D4QEP9-F1
#
_cell.length_a   1.000
_cell.length_b   1.000
_cell.length_c   1.000
_cell.angle_alpha   90.00
_cell.angle_beta   90.00
_cell.angle_gamma   90.00
#
_symmetry.space_group_name_H-M   'P 1'
#
loop_
_entity.id
_entity.type
_entity.pdbx_description
1 polymer ?
#
loop_
_entity_poly.entity_id
_entity_poly.type
_entity_poly.pdbx_seq_one_letter_code
_entity_poly.pdbx_strand_id
1 'polypeptide(L)' 'MKTLNCADAGFDCPAVVTADTEEEVLAIAAEHARSVHGTTVTPDMAEQIKTLIREA' A
#
# COMPACT_ATOMS: atom_id res chain seq x y z
N MET A 1 10.24 -5.49 -9.98
CA MET A 1 9.28 -5.71 -8.87
C MET A 1 8.63 -4.38 -8.53
N LYS A 2 7.42 -4.39 -7.98
CA LYS A 2 6.68 -3.20 -7.56
C LYS A 2 6.80 -3.03 -6.05
N THR A 3 6.96 -1.79 -5.59
CA THR A 3 7.16 -1.46 -4.17
C THR A 3 6.32 -0.26 -3.76
N LEU A 4 5.76 -0.30 -2.56
CA LEU A 4 5.05 0.79 -1.90
C LEU A 4 5.66 1.02 -0.51
N ASN A 5 6.05 2.26 -0.21
CA ASN A 5 6.37 2.66 1.17
C ASN A 5 5.12 3.26 1.81
N CYS A 6 4.69 2.74 2.96
CA CYS A 6 3.51 3.26 3.66
C CYS A 6 3.66 4.74 4.09
N ALA A 7 4.89 5.18 4.33
CA ALA A 7 5.21 6.58 4.60
C ALA A 7 4.81 7.52 3.45
N ASP A 8 4.97 7.09 2.20
CA ASP A 8 4.59 7.88 1.01
C ASP A 8 3.07 8.04 0.91
N ALA A 9 2.31 7.10 1.49
CA ALA A 9 0.85 7.16 1.58
C ALA A 9 0.34 8.03 2.74
N GLY A 10 1.25 8.71 3.48
CA GLY A 10 0.91 9.64 4.54
C GLY A 10 0.71 9.00 5.92
N PHE A 11 1.04 7.72 6.08
CA PHE A 11 1.02 7.04 7.37
C PHE A 11 2.37 7.18 8.08
N ASP A 12 2.36 7.36 9.40
CA ASP A 12 3.58 7.23 10.22
C ASP A 12 3.91 5.73 10.42
N CYS A 13 4.28 5.07 9.32
CA CYS A 13 4.50 3.64 9.26
C CYS A 13 5.72 3.32 8.36
N PRO A 14 6.75 2.63 8.90
CA PRO A 14 7.96 2.29 8.14
C PRO A 14 7.78 1.05 7.24
N ALA A 15 6.57 0.50 7.13
CA ALA A 15 6.32 -0.69 6.33
C ALA A 15 6.58 -0.42 4.84
N VAL A 16 7.24 -1.39 4.20
CA VAL A 16 7.49 -1.41 2.77
C VAL A 16 6.90 -2.71 2.23
N VAL A 17 6.01 -2.58 1.25
CA VAL A 17 5.35 -3.70 0.58
C VAL A 17 5.98 -3.88 -0.78
N THR A 18 6.43 -5.09 -1.10
CA THR A 18 6.98 -5.44 -2.41
C THR A 18 6.28 -6.67 -2.97
N ALA A 19 5.86 -6.62 -4.23
CA ALA A 19 5.28 -7.74 -4.97
C ALA A 19 5.57 -7.63 -6.48
N ASP A 20 5.13 -8.61 -7.27
CA ASP A 20 5.38 -8.62 -8.71
C ASP A 20 4.44 -7.66 -9.47
N THR A 21 3.21 -7.50 -8.99
CA THR A 21 2.18 -6.65 -9.61
C THR A 21 1.66 -5.56 -8.68
N GLU A 22 1.07 -4.50 -9.25
CA GLU A 22 0.43 -3.43 -8.48
C GLU A 22 -0.78 -3.95 -7.69
N GLU A 23 -1.53 -4.90 -8.26
CA GLU A 23 -2.69 -5.52 -7.61
C GLU A 23 -2.30 -6.28 -6.34
N GLU A 24 -1.19 -7.03 -6.39
CA GLU A 24 -0.66 -7.73 -5.21
C GLU A 24 -0.16 -6.75 -4.15
N VAL A 25 0.54 -5.69 -4.54
CA VAL A 25 0.97 -4.64 -3.60
C VAL A 25 -0.24 -4.04 -2.88
N LEU A 26 -1.32 -3.74 -3.60
CA LEU A 26 -2.54 -3.19 -3.00
C LEU A 26 -3.24 -4.18 -2.09
N ALA A 27 -3.31 -5.46 -2.46
CA ALA A 27 -3.94 -6.48 -1.64
C ALA A 27 -3.20 -6.63 -0.29
N ILE A 28 -1.86 -6.68 -0.33
CA ILE A 28 -1.02 -6.74 0.86
C ILE A 28 -1.16 -5.46 1.68
N ALA A 29 -1.11 -4.28 1.05
CA ALA A 29 -1.28 -3.00 1.73
C ALA A 29 -2.65 -2.86 2.40
N ALA A 30 -3.72 -3.35 1.77
CA ALA A 30 -5.07 -3.33 2.32
C ALA A 30 -5.23 -4.27 3.53
N GLU A 31 -4.63 -5.45 3.48
CA GLU A 31 -4.56 -6.34 4.63
C GLU A 31 -3.75 -5.71 5.78
N HIS A 32 -2.61 -5.10 5.48
CA HIS A 32 -1.78 -4.40 6.45
C HIS A 32 -2.56 -3.25 7.11
N ALA A 33 -3.21 -2.39 6.32
CA ALA A 33 -4.03 -1.29 6.80
C ALA A 33 -5.11 -1.77 7.77
N ARG A 34 -5.80 -2.87 7.44
CA ARG A 34 -6.84 -3.45 8.30
C ARG A 34 -6.26 -4.03 9.59
N SER A 35 -5.20 -4.82 9.50
CA SER A 35 -4.66 -5.59 10.62
C SER A 35 -3.83 -4.75 11.60
N VAL A 36 -3.09 -3.74 11.10
CA VAL A 36 -2.18 -2.92 11.91
C VAL A 36 -2.83 -1.61 12.33
N HIS A 37 -3.61 -1.00 11.44
CA HIS A 37 -4.17 0.34 11.66
C HIS A 37 -5.69 0.33 11.84
N GLY A 38 -6.34 -0.83 11.84
CA GLY A 38 -7.80 -0.94 11.91
C GLY A 38 -8.51 -0.20 10.77
N THR A 39 -7.81 0.06 9.67
CA THR A 39 -8.25 0.96 8.61
C THR A 39 -8.65 0.16 7.38
N THR A 40 -9.89 0.37 6.91
CA THR A 40 -10.36 -0.20 5.66
C THR A 40 -9.92 0.69 4.50
N VAL A 41 -9.14 0.13 3.56
CA VAL A 41 -8.78 0.83 2.33
C VAL A 41 -10.03 0.97 1.45
N THR A 42 -10.43 2.21 1.19
CA THR A 42 -11.55 2.52 0.28
C THR A 42 -11.07 2.49 -1.18
N PRO A 43 -11.99 2.43 -2.17
CA PRO A 43 -11.61 2.46 -3.58
C PRO A 43 -10.81 3.72 -3.95
N ASP A 44 -11.20 4.88 -3.43
CA ASP A 44 -10.49 6.14 -3.68
C ASP A 44 -9.08 6.12 -3.09
N MET A 45 -8.92 5.60 -1.86
CA MET A 45 -7.61 5.39 -1.27
C MET A 45 -6.75 4.42 -2.10
N ALA A 46 -7.34 3.35 -2.63
CA ALA A 46 -6.60 2.39 -3.46
C ALA A 46 -6.09 3.05 -4.74
N GLU A 47 -6.89 3.89 -5.40
CA GLU A 47 -6.45 4.65 -6.58
C GLU A 47 -5.33 5.64 -6.24
N GLN A 48 -5.41 6.33 -5.10
CA GLN A 48 -4.32 7.19 -4.64
C GLN A 48 -3.04 6.39 -4.34
N ILE A 49 -3.16 5.28 -3.61
CA ILE A 49 -2.03 4.40 -3.25
C ILE A 49 -1.35 3.84 -4.52
N LYS A 50 -2.11 3.48 -5.56
CA LYS A 50 -1.55 3.02 -6.84
C LYS A 50 -0.53 4.00 -7.42
N THR A 51 -0.80 5.31 -7.37
CA THR A 51 0.12 6.34 -7.89
C THR A 51 1.46 6.44 -7.13
N LEU A 52 1.51 5.86 -5.94
CA LEU A 52 2.69 5.84 -5.08
C LEU A 52 3.53 4.57 -5.27
N ILE A 53 3.02 3.56 -5.97
CA ILE A 53 3.76 2.33 -6.27
C ILE A 53 4.90 2.66 -7.24
N ARG A 54 6.10 2.18 -6.95
CA ARG A 54 7.31 2.38 -7.76
C ARG A 54 7.91 1.06 -8.19
N GLU A 55 8.68 1.11 -9.26
CA GLU A 55 9.53 -0.02 -9.65
C GLU A 55 10.77 -0.04 -8.75
N ALA A 56 11.12 -1.23 -8.27
CA ALA A 56 12.37 -1.52 -7.59
C ALA A 56 13.40 -2.10 -8.56
#